data_AF-A0A7S3RH91-F1
#
_entry.id   AF-A0A7S3RH91-F1
#
_cell.length_a   1.000
_cell.length_b   1.000
_cell.length_c   1.000
_cell.angle_alpha   90.00
_cell.angle_beta   90.00
_cell.angle_gamma   90.00
#
_symmetry.space_group_name_H-M   'P 1'
#
loop_
_entity.id
_entity.type
_entity.pdbx_description
1 polymer ?
#
loop_
_entity_poly.entity_id
_entity_poly.type
_entity_poly.pdbx_seq_one_letter_code
_entity_poly.pdbx_strand_id
1 'polypeptide(L)'
;ANTVARTSWRGLRLSLSERGAPGISVVGIAGRFPGAQDTDAFWESLKHATVAATFLSPDLLRAKGVAEDVINHKDFVPCAYMIEDADKFDHQFFGIGRHEASLMDPQHRIFV
;
A
#
# COMPACT_ATOMS: atom_id res chain seq x y z
N ALA A 1 33.08 -9.97 -36.15
CA ALA A 1 33.31 -9.49 -34.77
C ALA A 1 31.99 -8.99 -34.19
N ASN A 2 31.67 -9.47 -32.98
CA ASN A 2 30.62 -9.10 -32.04
C ASN A 2 29.13 -9.30 -32.38
N THR A 3 28.74 -10.54 -32.13
CA THR A 3 27.44 -11.08 -31.73
C THR A 3 26.81 -10.33 -30.54
N VAL A 4 25.57 -9.86 -30.70
CA VAL A 4 24.69 -9.46 -29.59
C VAL A 4 23.96 -10.71 -29.10
N ALA A 5 24.21 -11.10 -27.86
CA ALA A 5 23.58 -12.25 -27.22
C ALA A 5 22.08 -11.97 -26.97
N ARG A 6 21.21 -12.62 -27.74
CA ARG A 6 19.78 -12.76 -27.45
C ARG A 6 19.64 -13.79 -26.34
N THR A 7 19.53 -13.35 -25.08
CA THR A 7 19.25 -14.26 -23.97
C THR A 7 17.82 -14.79 -24.09
N SER A 8 17.73 -16.08 -24.45
CA SER A 8 16.48 -16.81 -24.64
C SER A 8 16.00 -17.36 -23.30
N TRP A 9 14.77 -17.01 -22.88
CA TRP A 9 14.12 -17.55 -21.68
C TRP A 9 13.59 -18.99 -21.86
N ARG A 10 14.30 -19.83 -22.62
CA ARG A 10 13.98 -21.26 -22.75
C ARG A 10 14.76 -22.04 -21.70
N GLY A 11 14.25 -22.16 -20.48
CA GLY A 11 15.01 -22.93 -19.48
C GLY A 11 14.40 -23.22 -18.11
N LEU A 12 13.30 -22.59 -17.68
CA LEU A 12 12.62 -22.99 -16.44
C LEU A 12 11.19 -23.44 -16.76
N ARG A 13 11.05 -24.70 -17.14
CA ARG A 13 9.77 -25.38 -17.06
C ARG A 13 9.67 -25.93 -15.65
N LEU A 14 9.02 -25.18 -14.76
CA LEU A 14 8.58 -25.69 -13.45
C LEU A 14 7.72 -26.93 -13.72
N SER A 15 8.26 -28.13 -13.48
CA SER A 15 7.49 -29.36 -13.50
C SER A 15 6.64 -29.39 -12.24
N LEU A 16 5.50 -28.69 -12.25
CA LEU A 16 4.47 -28.86 -11.26
C LEU A 16 3.76 -30.18 -11.53
N SER A 17 4.31 -31.28 -11.01
CA SER A 17 3.57 -32.53 -10.90
C SER A 17 2.97 -32.65 -9.49
N GLU A 18 1.82 -32.01 -9.30
CA GLU A 18 0.79 -32.50 -8.38
C GLU A 18 -0.56 -32.35 -9.08
N ARG A 19 -1.13 -33.47 -9.52
CA ARG A 19 -2.58 -33.53 -9.77
C ARG A 19 -3.25 -33.52 -8.40
N GLY A 20 -3.93 -32.43 -8.03
CA GLY A 20 -4.78 -32.48 -6.84
C GLY A 20 -5.35 -31.19 -6.26
N ALA A 21 -4.81 -30.01 -6.56
CA ALA A 21 -5.39 -28.76 -6.06
C ALA A 21 -6.14 -28.02 -7.18
N PRO A 22 -7.42 -27.67 -7.01
CA PRO A 22 -8.07 -26.73 -7.93
C PRO A 22 -7.28 -25.41 -7.93
N GLY A 23 -6.93 -24.93 -9.12
CA GLY A 23 -6.26 -23.65 -9.28
C GLY A 23 -7.19 -22.50 -8.87
N ILE A 24 -6.64 -21.49 -8.20
CA ILE A 24 -7.37 -20.29 -7.82
C ILE A 24 -7.04 -19.20 -8.85
N SER A 25 -8.07 -18.67 -9.51
CA SER A 25 -7.93 -17.55 -10.44
C SER A 25 -8.25 -16.24 -9.73
N VAL A 26 -7.35 -15.26 -9.87
CA VAL A 26 -7.61 -13.88 -9.46
C VAL A 26 -8.35 -13.19 -10.60
N VAL A 27 -9.64 -12.90 -10.40
CA VAL A 27 -10.51 -12.28 -11.42
C VAL A 27 -10.69 -10.78 -11.20
N GLY A 28 -10.20 -10.24 -10.08
CA GLY A 28 -10.27 -8.82 -9.76
C GLY A 28 -9.27 -8.46 -8.67
N ILE A 29 -8.84 -7.21 -8.69
CA ILE A 29 -7.96 -6.61 -7.69
C ILE A 29 -8.43 -5.17 -7.45
N ALA A 30 -8.42 -4.76 -6.19
CA ALA A 30 -8.63 -3.38 -5.78
C ALA A 30 -7.72 -3.13 -4.58
N GLY A 31 -7.18 -1.92 -4.47
CA GLY A 31 -6.30 -1.57 -3.36
C GLY A 31 -5.90 -0.11 -3.41
N ARG A 32 -5.64 0.44 -2.22
CA ARG A 32 -5.03 1.76 -2.02
C ARG A 32 -3.70 1.56 -1.32
N PHE A 33 -2.69 2.28 -1.78
CA PHE A 33 -1.33 2.17 -1.29
C PHE A 33 -0.78 3.57 -0.98
N PRO A 34 0.28 3.67 -0.17
CA PRO A 34 1.00 4.93 0.00
C PRO A 34 1.41 5.50 -1.36
N GLY A 35 1.00 6.73 -1.65
CA GLY A 35 1.28 7.41 -2.93
C GLY A 35 0.51 6.88 -4.14
N ALA A 36 -0.43 5.93 -3.98
CA ALA A 36 -1.22 5.39 -5.08
C ALA A 36 -2.67 5.10 -4.66
N GLN A 37 -3.62 5.81 -5.28
CA GLN A 37 -5.05 5.72 -4.94
C GLN A 37 -5.76 4.50 -5.55
N ASP A 38 -5.10 3.79 -6.46
CA ASP A 38 -5.59 2.58 -7.11
C ASP A 38 -4.43 1.67 -7.55
N THR A 39 -4.78 0.51 -8.11
CA THR A 39 -3.83 -0.50 -8.56
C THR A 39 -3.02 -0.07 -9.78
N ASP A 40 -3.55 0.82 -10.62
CA ASP A 40 -2.87 1.30 -11.82
C ASP A 40 -1.77 2.29 -11.43
N ALA A 41 -2.08 3.25 -10.56
CA ALA A 41 -1.11 4.18 -9.97
C ALA A 41 -0.02 3.44 -9.18
N PHE A 42 -0.40 2.35 -8.50
CA PHE A 42 0.56 1.50 -7.81
C PHE A 42 1.50 0.81 -8.79
N TRP A 43 0.95 0.27 -9.89
CA TRP A 43 1.76 -0.36 -10.93
C TRP A 43 2.72 0.64 -11.60
N GLU A 44 2.27 1.86 -11.87
CA GLU A 44 3.15 2.93 -12.35
C GLU A 44 4.28 3.25 -11.35
N SER A 45 3.96 3.35 -10.06
CA SER A 45 4.96 3.59 -9.01
C SER A 45 6.02 2.48 -8.96
N LEU A 46 5.61 1.23 -9.10
CA LEU A 46 6.53 0.09 -9.16
C LEU A 46 7.45 0.16 -10.38
N LYS A 47 6.90 0.46 -11.57
CA LYS A 47 7.71 0.59 -12.80
C LYS A 47 8.77 1.67 -12.69
N HIS A 48 8.49 2.75 -11.96
CA HIS A 48 9.42 3.87 -11.76
C HIS A 48 10.27 3.76 -10.49
N ALA A 49 10.14 2.66 -9.73
CA ALA A 49 10.81 2.48 -8.43
C ALA A 49 10.56 3.66 -7.46
N THR A 50 9.35 4.21 -7.48
CA THR A 50 8.97 5.37 -6.67
C THR A 50 8.91 4.99 -5.19
N VAL A 51 9.59 5.78 -4.35
CA VAL A 51 9.54 5.64 -2.89
C VAL A 51 8.41 6.49 -2.34
N ALA A 52 7.36 5.84 -1.84
CA ALA A 52 6.17 6.52 -1.27
C ALA A 52 6.32 6.92 0.20
N ALA A 53 7.55 6.98 0.70
CA ALA A 53 7.84 7.33 2.08
C ALA A 53 7.60 8.83 2.31
N THR A 54 6.85 9.16 3.36
CA THR A 54 6.58 10.53 3.77
C THR A 54 7.42 10.87 5.00
N PHE A 55 8.27 11.89 4.89
CA PHE A 55 9.01 12.41 6.03
C PHE A 55 8.14 13.35 6.84
N LEU A 56 8.03 13.09 8.13
CA LEU A 56 7.23 13.86 9.08
C LEU A 56 8.07 15.02 9.60
N SER A 57 7.61 16.25 9.43
CA SER A 57 8.32 17.40 9.98
C SER A 57 8.23 17.41 11.51
N PRO A 58 9.24 17.94 12.22
CA PRO A 58 9.18 18.11 13.67
C PRO A 58 7.94 18.90 14.12
N ASP A 59 7.54 19.93 13.37
CA ASP A 59 6.36 20.73 13.67
C ASP A 59 5.07 19.93 13.57
N LEU A 60 4.96 19.03 12.59
CA LEU A 60 3.83 18.11 12.47
C LEU A 60 3.81 17.12 13.63
N LEU A 61 4.96 16.59 14.04
CA LEU A 61 5.08 15.68 15.18
C LEU A 61 4.68 16.37 16.50
N ARG A 62 5.13 17.61 16.73
CA ARG A 62 4.71 18.42 17.88
C ARG A 62 3.21 18.71 17.87
N ALA A 63 2.66 19.06 16.72
CA ALA A 63 1.22 19.28 16.57
C ALA A 63 0.40 18.00 16.85
N LYS A 64 1.00 16.83 16.64
CA LYS A 64 0.42 15.51 17.00
C LYS A 64 0.70 15.09 18.43
N GLY A 65 1.37 15.92 19.23
CA GLY A 65 1.64 15.66 20.65
C GLY A 65 2.80 14.70 20.91
N VAL A 66 3.68 14.48 19.93
CA VAL A 66 4.90 13.68 20.14
C VAL A 66 5.85 14.44 21.04
N ALA A 67 6.38 13.76 22.06
CA ALA A 67 7.26 14.37 23.05
C ALA A 67 8.63 14.76 22.44
N GLU A 68 9.19 15.87 22.92
CA GLU A 68 10.39 16.49 22.34
C GLU A 68 11.65 15.63 22.52
N ASP A 69 11.70 14.79 23.56
CA ASP A 69 12.74 13.80 23.79
C ASP A 69 12.73 12.70 22.71
N VAL A 70 11.56 12.29 22.23
CA VAL A 70 11.41 11.34 21.13
C VAL A 70 11.81 11.96 19.80
N ILE A 71 11.33 13.18 19.51
CA ILE A 71 11.62 13.89 18.26
C ILE A 71 13.14 14.10 18.07
N ASN A 72 13.85 14.41 19.16
CA ASN A 72 15.30 14.65 19.14
C ASN A 72 16.14 13.40 19.41
N HIS A 73 15.52 12.22 19.57
CA HIS A 73 16.24 10.99 19.84
C HIS A 73 17.04 10.54 18.62
N LYS A 74 18.32 10.17 18.80
CA LYS A 74 19.23 9.79 17.70
C LYS A 74 18.76 8.61 16.84
N ASP A 75 17.97 7.71 17.43
CA ASP A 75 17.47 6.51 16.76
C ASP A 75 16.04 6.70 16.21
N PHE A 76 15.45 7.89 16.39
CA PHE A 76 14.12 8.18 15.87
C PHE A 76 14.16 8.49 14.38
N VAL A 77 13.36 7.77 13.60
CA VAL A 77 13.24 7.96 12.15
C VAL A 77 11.88 8.57 11.86
N PRO A 78 11.79 9.87 11.52
CA PRO A 78 10.52 10.57 11.27
C PRO A 78 9.99 10.25 9.87
N CYS A 79 9.72 8.99 9.60
CA CYS A 79 9.29 8.51 8.29
C CYS A 79 8.07 7.60 8.44
N ALA A 80 7.07 7.80 7.59
CA ALA A 80 5.84 7.02 7.59
C ALA A 80 5.36 6.70 6.17
N TYR A 81 4.59 5.63 6.05
CA TYR A 81 3.87 5.27 4.84
C TYR A 81 2.38 5.44 5.11
N MET A 82 1.76 6.44 4.50
CA MET A 82 0.39 6.83 4.79
C MET A 82 -0.49 6.61 3.57
N ILE A 83 -1.70 6.09 3.80
CA ILE A 83 -2.75 6.05 2.79
C ILE A 83 -3.53 7.36 2.89
N GLU A 84 -3.73 8.02 1.75
CA GLU A 84 -4.55 9.23 1.68
C GLU A 84 -6.01 8.91 2.00
N ASP A 85 -6.69 9.85 2.66
CA ASP A 85 -8.13 9.77 2.92
C ASP A 85 -8.57 8.52 3.70
N ALA A 86 -7.69 7.97 4.55
CA ALA A 86 -7.97 6.79 5.38
C ALA A 86 -9.15 6.99 6.36
N ASP A 87 -9.54 8.23 6.62
CA ASP A 87 -10.68 8.61 7.44
C ASP A 87 -11.98 8.79 6.66
N LYS A 88 -11.94 8.85 5.32
CA LYS A 88 -13.13 9.03 4.47
C LYS A 88 -13.86 7.70 4.27
N PHE A 89 -15.18 7.75 4.39
CA PHE A 89 -16.06 6.59 4.21
C PHE A 89 -17.44 7.01 3.70
N ASP A 90 -17.95 6.31 2.68
CA ASP A 90 -19.29 6.55 2.13
C ASP A 90 -20.34 5.78 2.94
N HIS A 91 -20.70 6.33 4.10
CA HIS A 91 -21.67 5.69 4.98
C HIS A 91 -23.06 5.51 4.33
N GLN A 92 -23.43 6.35 3.34
CA GLN A 92 -24.75 6.28 2.70
C GLN A 92 -24.83 5.07 1.76
N PHE A 93 -23.77 4.82 0.99
CA PHE A 93 -23.69 3.67 0.09
C PHE A 93 -23.88 2.34 0.84
N PHE A 94 -23.31 2.22 2.05
CA PHE A 94 -23.43 1.03 2.89
C PHE A 94 -24.65 1.00 3.81
N GLY A 95 -25.51 2.03 3.77
CA GLY A 95 -26.69 2.11 4.63
C GLY A 95 -26.36 2.29 6.12
N ILE A 96 -25.17 2.81 6.44
CA ILE A 96 -24.68 3.00 7.81
C ILE A 96 -25.02 4.42 8.28
N GLY A 97 -25.51 4.55 9.52
CA GLY A 97 -25.81 5.85 10.11
C GLY A 97 -24.54 6.70 10.32
N ARG A 98 -24.62 8.03 10.15
CA ARG A 98 -23.45 8.93 10.34
C ARG A 98 -22.74 8.75 11.68
N HIS A 99 -23.52 8.62 12.75
CA HIS A 99 -22.97 8.45 14.10
C HIS A 99 -22.25 7.10 14.23
N GLU A 100 -22.84 6.03 13.71
CA GLU A 100 -22.25 4.70 13.68
C GLU A 100 -20.96 4.69 12.86
N ALA A 101 -20.99 5.24 11.64
CA ALA A 101 -19.81 5.37 10.79
C ALA A 101 -18.67 6.14 11.48
N SER A 102 -18.96 7.17 12.28
CA SER A 102 -17.94 7.94 13.01
C SER A 102 -17.23 7.14 14.10
N LEU A 103 -17.92 6.15 14.69
CA LEU A 103 -17.40 5.29 15.76
C LEU A 103 -16.69 4.04 15.21
N MET A 104 -16.86 3.73 13.92
CA MET A 104 -16.21 2.58 13.29
C MET A 104 -14.70 2.77 13.20
N ASP A 105 -13.98 1.66 13.39
CA ASP A 105 -12.54 1.61 13.16
C ASP A 105 -12.23 1.96 11.68
N PRO A 106 -11.28 2.86 11.40
CA PRO A 106 -10.91 3.22 10.03
C PRO A 106 -10.53 2.03 9.15
N GLN A 107 -9.92 0.98 9.70
CA GLN A 107 -9.51 -0.21 8.94
C GLN A 107 -10.72 -0.98 8.41
N HIS A 108 -11.80 -1.07 9.21
CA HIS A 108 -13.06 -1.65 8.74
C HIS A 108 -13.72 -0.81 7.66
N ARG A 109 -13.63 0.52 7.76
CA ARG A 109 -14.18 1.44 6.74
C ARG A 109 -13.44 1.38 5.40
N ILE A 110 -12.15 1.06 5.40
CA ILE A 110 -11.35 0.93 4.17
C ILE A 110 -11.63 -0.40 3.44
N PHE A 111 -11.96 -1.45 4.18
CA PHE A 111 -12.16 -2.79 3.62
C PHE A 111 -13.57 -3.01 3.05
N VAL A 112 -14.54 -2.23 3.54
CA VAL A 112 -15.95 -2.31 3.16
C VAL A 112 -16.21 -1.42 1.95
#